data_AF-A0A3P3Y255-F1
#
_entry.id   AF-A0A3P3Y255-F1
#
_cell.length_a   1.000
_cell.length_b   1.000
_cell.length_c   1.000
_cell.angle_alpha   90.00
_cell.angle_beta   90.00
_cell.angle_gamma   90.00
#
_symmetry.space_group_name_H-M   'P 1'
#
loop_
_entity.id
_entity.type
_entity.pdbx_description
1 polymer ?
#
loop_
_entity_poly.entity_id
_entity_poly.type
_entity_poly.pdbx_seq_one_letter_code
_entity_poly.pdbx_strand_id
1 'polypeptide(L)'
;MSVAMLTAADYLEWASSQANVRVVSREVRLRRLPRGVQSLQLFDVGLRSRGPDDKLYGQSPVLWARVARGNALLRVQYADGRPAEVRFALQGIRKFTGHDDCDDDDIADIQAKSSDTHADWSKFFVGGAEALNTVATFVATEKENGEAGHLAVTRFNDNEFLVVAGSKNVHLVARSDADLDAYDGDPSYSYALRIARVVFSLLYGMKADARDELLRFMADQKMTANFELVDPSSQHIVLYPDGPVKLLFFAWTAANLDPVQNGLLCPAFPPADGLEKARELGFSVVRHSVFDTNDLNRAMASARTRANSEGSVIYCVDKRGRTVGLWKVKSVWYICQRAIREKIVGGRADGIPKRMDQIGRWLKLTSAEVAHWKQYGARLASWIDKHHPYSEKHSIRNRYAVLISQCEADRSFQPIDNGNAAPQMVIIFAFDASPGLVEGVRAAMADTSPMVCTDDVSVKSIKKRAAERVDRPLLMTIARPWLVACSVPLTGKLARFADNVVVVNVDDDDDDDVPEQVSDIVQAATRLMTS
;
A
#
# COMPACT_ATOMS: atom_id res chain seq x y z
N MET A 1 -19.17 22.91 -29.71
CA MET A 1 -19.60 23.91 -28.70
C MET A 1 -18.49 23.97 -27.65
N SER A 2 -17.89 25.15 -27.44
CA SER A 2 -16.92 25.37 -26.37
C SER A 2 -17.63 25.24 -25.03
N VAL A 3 -17.36 24.18 -24.26
CA VAL A 3 -17.85 24.07 -22.88
C VAL A 3 -17.11 25.13 -22.08
N ALA A 4 -17.84 26.09 -21.49
CA ALA A 4 -17.22 27.10 -20.64
C ALA A 4 -16.44 26.41 -19.51
N MET A 5 -15.18 26.82 -19.29
CA MET A 5 -14.39 26.28 -18.19
C MET A 5 -15.10 26.59 -16.88
N LEU A 6 -15.43 25.55 -16.11
CA LEU A 6 -15.97 25.69 -14.76
C LEU A 6 -14.97 26.48 -13.91
N THR A 7 -15.43 27.54 -13.26
CA THR A 7 -14.64 28.23 -12.24
C THR A 7 -14.71 27.47 -10.90
N ALA A 8 -13.87 27.84 -9.95
CA ALA A 8 -13.94 27.29 -8.60
C ALA A 8 -15.24 27.65 -7.86
N ALA A 9 -15.82 28.82 -8.17
CA ALA A 9 -17.12 29.22 -7.65
C ALA A 9 -18.24 28.34 -8.23
N ASP A 10 -18.24 28.12 -9.55
CA ASP A 10 -19.22 27.26 -10.22
C ASP A 10 -19.14 25.82 -9.70
N TYR A 11 -17.92 25.33 -9.43
CA TYR A 11 -17.75 24.01 -8.81
C TYR A 11 -18.34 23.94 -7.41
N LEU A 12 -18.12 24.95 -6.57
CA LEU A 12 -18.65 24.97 -5.21
C LEU A 12 -20.18 25.03 -5.21
N GLU A 13 -20.77 25.80 -6.12
CA GLU A 13 -22.21 25.84 -6.34
C GLU A 13 -22.74 24.48 -6.81
N TRP A 14 -22.10 23.89 -7.84
CA TRP A 14 -22.42 22.55 -8.31
C TRP A 14 -22.38 21.55 -7.15
N ALA A 15 -21.27 21.47 -6.40
CA ALA A 15 -21.08 20.54 -5.29
C ALA A 15 -22.16 20.72 -4.20
N SER A 16 -22.55 21.97 -3.93
CA SER A 16 -23.60 22.28 -2.94
C SER A 16 -24.99 21.87 -3.41
N SER A 17 -25.24 21.84 -4.73
CA SER A 17 -26.51 21.40 -5.31
C SER A 17 -26.65 19.87 -5.41
N GLN A 18 -25.56 19.10 -5.33
CA GLN A 18 -25.60 17.65 -5.50
C GLN A 18 -26.04 16.94 -4.21
N ALA A 19 -27.12 16.16 -4.28
CA ALA A 19 -27.65 15.41 -3.13
C ALA A 19 -26.64 14.44 -2.49
N ASN A 20 -25.77 13.84 -3.31
CA ASN A 20 -24.76 12.87 -2.88
C ASN A 20 -23.41 13.50 -2.50
N VAL A 21 -23.28 14.82 -2.54
CA VAL A 21 -22.03 15.53 -2.21
C VAL A 21 -22.18 16.24 -0.87
N ARG A 22 -21.17 16.08 -0.02
CA ARG A 22 -21.03 16.76 1.26
C ARG A 22 -20.07 17.92 1.07
N VAL A 23 -20.55 19.12 1.36
CA VAL A 23 -19.72 20.32 1.46
C VAL A 23 -19.70 20.71 2.93
N VAL A 24 -18.53 20.70 3.56
CA VAL A 24 -18.36 21.13 4.95
C VAL A 24 -17.57 22.41 4.96
N SER A 25 -18.21 23.48 5.41
CA SER A 25 -17.59 24.80 5.53
C SER A 25 -17.01 24.99 6.93
N ARG A 26 -15.79 25.50 7.02
CA ARG A 26 -15.12 25.83 8.28
C ARG A 26 -14.38 27.15 8.17
N GLU A 27 -14.41 27.92 9.25
CA GLU A 27 -13.58 29.11 9.36
C GLU A 27 -12.10 28.74 9.52
N VAL A 28 -11.24 29.50 8.85
CA VAL A 28 -9.79 29.34 8.94
C VAL A 28 -9.27 30.09 10.15
N ARG A 29 -8.54 29.40 11.04
CA ARG A 29 -8.10 29.91 12.35
C ARG A 29 -6.65 30.39 12.30
N LEU A 30 -6.40 31.48 11.57
CA LEU A 30 -5.08 32.14 11.55
C LEU A 30 -5.00 33.21 12.64
N ARG A 31 -3.86 33.33 13.33
CA ARG A 31 -3.62 34.43 14.30
C ARG A 31 -3.68 35.82 13.67
N ARG A 32 -3.36 35.91 12.37
CA ARG A 32 -3.38 37.14 11.59
C ARG A 32 -3.81 36.84 10.16
N LEU A 33 -4.88 37.43 9.65
CA LEU A 33 -5.26 37.22 8.24
C LEU A 33 -4.26 37.90 7.29
N PRO A 34 -4.13 37.42 6.03
CA PRO A 34 -3.37 38.11 5.00
C PRO A 34 -3.80 39.56 4.82
N ARG A 35 -2.88 40.43 4.38
CA ARG A 35 -3.19 41.86 4.22
C ARG A 35 -4.35 42.04 3.23
N GLY A 36 -5.35 42.84 3.63
CA GLY A 36 -6.53 43.11 2.81
C GLY A 36 -7.60 42.02 2.82
N VAL A 37 -7.39 40.93 3.57
CA VAL A 37 -8.37 39.86 3.75
C VAL A 37 -9.17 40.10 5.03
N GLN A 38 -10.50 40.08 4.90
CA GLN A 38 -11.45 40.21 6.01
C GLN A 38 -11.73 38.85 6.68
N SER A 39 -11.90 37.79 5.89
CA SER A 39 -12.09 36.43 6.41
C SER A 39 -11.69 35.37 5.39
N LEU A 40 -11.38 34.18 5.91
CA LEU A 40 -11.04 33.00 5.15
C LEU A 40 -11.94 31.83 5.57
N GLN A 41 -12.47 31.12 4.58
CA GLN A 41 -13.34 29.98 4.82
C GLN A 41 -12.90 28.81 3.94
N LEU A 42 -12.69 27.65 4.55
CA LEU A 42 -12.29 26.43 3.87
C LEU A 42 -13.51 25.51 3.69
N PHE A 43 -13.66 24.97 2.49
CA PHE A 43 -14.74 24.06 2.12
C PHE A 43 -14.16 22.69 1.76
N ASP A 44 -14.36 21.71 2.65
CA ASP A 44 -14.07 20.32 2.33
C ASP A 44 -15.21 19.71 1.53
N VAL A 45 -14.90 19.17 0.35
CA VAL A 45 -15.86 18.53 -0.54
C VAL A 45 -15.60 17.02 -0.59
N GLY A 46 -16.63 16.23 -0.30
CA GLY A 46 -16.59 14.77 -0.35
C GLY A 46 -17.96 14.19 -0.67
N LEU A 47 -18.14 12.87 -0.55
CA LEU A 47 -19.44 12.25 -0.76
C LEU A 47 -20.23 12.09 0.54
N ARG A 48 -21.57 12.19 0.46
CA ARG A 48 -22.51 11.77 1.50
C ARG A 48 -22.79 10.28 1.27
N SER A 49 -22.09 9.40 1.97
CA SER A 49 -22.37 7.96 1.93
C SER A 49 -22.69 7.42 3.32
N ARG A 50 -23.71 6.56 3.40
CA ARG A 50 -23.97 5.67 4.54
C ARG A 50 -23.41 4.27 4.19
N GLY A 51 -22.10 4.20 3.97
CA GLY A 51 -21.41 2.97 3.55
C GLY A 51 -20.18 3.26 2.68
N PRO A 52 -19.62 2.23 2.01
CA PRO A 52 -18.53 2.39 1.05
C PRO A 52 -18.91 3.43 -0.02
N ASP A 53 -17.98 4.32 -0.34
CA ASP A 53 -18.17 5.36 -1.36
C ASP A 53 -18.10 4.79 -2.80
N ASP A 54 -17.58 3.57 -2.96
CA ASP A 54 -17.43 2.83 -4.21
C ASP A 54 -18.70 2.79 -5.06
N LYS A 55 -19.84 2.49 -4.43
CA LYS A 55 -21.13 2.39 -5.14
C LYS A 55 -21.53 3.73 -5.77
N LEU A 56 -21.38 4.83 -5.04
CA LEU A 56 -21.73 6.17 -5.53
C LEU A 56 -20.84 6.58 -6.69
N TYR A 57 -19.54 6.30 -6.58
CA TYR A 57 -18.60 6.57 -7.67
C TYR A 57 -18.90 5.72 -8.91
N GLY A 58 -19.14 4.41 -8.75
CA GLY A 58 -19.45 3.51 -9.86
C GLY A 58 -20.79 3.82 -10.55
N GLN A 59 -21.72 4.47 -9.87
CA GLN A 59 -23.03 4.86 -10.42
C GLN A 59 -23.01 6.23 -11.12
N SER A 60 -22.01 7.07 -10.89
CA SER A 60 -21.96 8.42 -11.44
C SER A 60 -20.55 8.80 -11.90
N PRO A 61 -20.27 8.70 -13.21
CA PRO A 61 -19.01 9.16 -13.79
C PRO A 61 -18.72 10.62 -13.49
N VAL A 62 -19.75 11.46 -13.40
CA VAL A 62 -19.61 12.89 -13.04
C VAL A 62 -19.12 13.04 -11.59
N LEU A 63 -19.66 12.29 -10.63
CA LEU A 63 -19.19 12.34 -9.24
C LEU A 63 -17.73 11.87 -9.13
N TRP A 64 -17.37 10.79 -9.82
CA TRP A 64 -15.99 10.31 -9.86
C TRP A 64 -15.03 11.33 -10.48
N ALA A 65 -15.43 11.93 -11.61
CA ALA A 65 -14.65 12.94 -12.30
C ALA A 65 -14.53 14.26 -11.53
N ARG A 66 -15.46 14.60 -10.62
CA ARG A 66 -15.46 15.91 -9.95
C ARG A 66 -15.08 15.84 -8.47
N VAL A 67 -15.29 14.71 -7.79
CA VAL A 67 -15.07 14.58 -6.35
C VAL A 67 -13.90 13.63 -6.07
N ALA A 68 -12.69 14.18 -5.95
CA ALA A 68 -11.53 13.42 -5.52
C ALA A 68 -11.58 13.13 -4.01
N ARG A 69 -10.75 12.17 -3.57
CA ARG A 69 -10.60 11.85 -2.14
C ARG A 69 -9.60 12.84 -1.53
N GLY A 70 -10.14 13.93 -1.00
CA GLY A 70 -9.39 15.09 -0.53
C GLY A 70 -9.58 16.27 -1.46
N ASN A 71 -10.71 16.96 -1.37
CA ASN A 71 -10.97 18.17 -2.16
C ASN A 71 -11.23 19.33 -1.20
N ALA A 72 -10.48 20.42 -1.35
CA ALA A 72 -10.69 21.62 -0.55
C ALA A 72 -10.70 22.88 -1.42
N LEU A 73 -11.65 23.77 -1.13
CA LEU A 73 -11.71 25.11 -1.73
C LEU A 73 -11.54 26.17 -0.65
N LEU A 74 -10.86 27.27 -0.99
CA LEU A 74 -10.68 28.41 -0.10
C LEU A 74 -11.49 29.59 -0.64
N ARG A 75 -12.43 30.09 0.17
CA ARG A 75 -13.10 31.36 -0.08
C ARG A 75 -12.37 32.47 0.66
N VAL A 76 -12.13 33.55 -0.05
CA VAL A 76 -11.48 34.76 0.43
C VAL A 76 -12.50 35.89 0.39
N GLN A 77 -12.81 36.44 1.56
CA GLN A 77 -13.54 37.69 1.67
C GLN A 77 -12.54 38.82 1.88
N TYR A 78 -12.63 39.86 1.07
CA TYR A 78 -11.70 41.00 1.12
C TYR A 78 -12.29 42.16 1.90
N ALA A 79 -11.41 42.92 2.56
CA ALA A 79 -11.78 44.04 3.41
C ALA A 79 -12.13 45.32 2.61
N ASP A 80 -11.71 45.41 1.35
CA ASP A 80 -11.97 46.55 0.45
C ASP A 80 -13.34 46.49 -0.24
N GLY A 81 -14.17 45.50 0.10
CA GLY A 81 -15.50 45.31 -0.46
C GLY A 81 -15.52 44.65 -1.85
N ARG A 82 -14.38 44.25 -2.41
CA ARG A 82 -14.37 43.52 -3.69
C ARG A 82 -15.06 42.16 -3.53
N PRO A 83 -15.63 41.59 -4.62
CA PRO A 83 -16.33 40.31 -4.56
C PRO A 83 -15.49 39.20 -3.93
N ALA A 84 -16.13 38.32 -3.18
CA ALA A 84 -15.48 37.14 -2.62
C ALA A 84 -14.90 36.27 -3.73
N GLU A 85 -13.69 35.78 -3.52
CA GLU A 85 -13.02 34.88 -4.47
C GLU A 85 -13.05 33.45 -3.93
N VAL A 86 -13.34 32.48 -4.79
CA VAL A 86 -13.20 31.05 -4.46
C VAL A 86 -12.03 30.49 -5.25
N ARG A 87 -11.13 29.79 -4.57
CA ARG A 87 -9.95 29.14 -5.15
C ARG A 87 -9.99 27.65 -4.88
N PHE A 88 -9.49 26.85 -5.81
CA PHE A 88 -9.08 25.49 -5.47
C PHE A 88 -7.84 25.56 -4.60
N ALA A 89 -7.98 25.10 -3.36
CA ALA A 89 -6.87 25.02 -2.44
C ALA A 89 -6.12 23.71 -2.63
N LEU A 90 -6.85 22.61 -2.79
CA LEU A 90 -6.29 21.27 -2.82
C LEU A 90 -7.20 20.30 -3.56
N GLN A 91 -6.61 19.38 -4.33
CA GLN A 91 -7.31 18.24 -4.92
C GLN A 91 -6.39 17.01 -4.87
N GLY A 92 -6.77 16.00 -4.11
CA GLY A 92 -6.07 14.72 -4.00
C GLY A 92 -6.39 13.76 -5.15
N ILE A 93 -6.03 12.49 -4.99
CA ILE A 93 -6.29 11.47 -6.02
C ILE A 93 -7.79 11.11 -6.08
N ARG A 94 -8.25 10.78 -7.29
CA ARG A 94 -9.60 10.25 -7.53
C ARG A 94 -9.78 8.87 -6.90
N LYS A 95 -11.02 8.44 -6.73
CA LYS A 95 -11.29 7.06 -6.32
C LYS A 95 -10.79 6.10 -7.41
N PHE A 96 -10.15 5.02 -6.97
CA PHE A 96 -9.79 3.87 -7.78
C PHE A 96 -10.18 2.57 -7.04
N THR A 97 -10.14 1.45 -7.74
CA THR A 97 -10.60 0.13 -7.27
C THR A 97 -9.54 -0.95 -7.56
N GLY A 98 -9.81 -2.18 -7.13
CA GLY A 98 -9.01 -3.34 -7.45
C GLY A 98 -8.94 -3.63 -8.95
N HIS A 99 -7.91 -4.33 -9.39
CA HIS A 99 -7.89 -4.87 -10.76
C HIS A 99 -8.96 -5.96 -10.91
N ASP A 100 -9.03 -6.85 -9.92
CA ASP A 100 -9.98 -7.95 -9.86
C ASP A 100 -10.93 -7.81 -8.67
N ASP A 101 -12.03 -8.58 -8.71
CA ASP A 101 -13.02 -8.69 -7.62
C ASP A 101 -12.39 -9.06 -6.27
N CYS A 102 -11.24 -9.72 -6.29
CA CYS A 102 -10.55 -10.18 -5.10
C CYS A 102 -9.65 -9.12 -4.43
N ASP A 103 -9.47 -7.95 -5.06
CA ASP A 103 -8.69 -6.83 -4.51
C ASP A 103 -9.57 -5.82 -3.73
N ASP A 104 -10.90 -6.03 -3.70
CA ASP A 104 -11.87 -5.13 -3.05
C ASP A 104 -12.77 -5.83 -2.01
N ASP A 105 -12.28 -5.82 -0.77
CA ASP A 105 -12.93 -6.45 0.40
C ASP A 105 -14.39 -6.00 0.61
N ASP A 106 -14.70 -4.74 0.27
CA ASP A 106 -16.02 -4.14 0.43
C ASP A 106 -17.02 -4.62 -0.64
N ILE A 107 -16.55 -4.97 -1.83
CA ILE A 107 -17.38 -5.43 -2.97
C ILE A 107 -17.77 -6.89 -2.78
N ALA A 108 -16.88 -7.71 -2.23
CA ALA A 108 -17.18 -9.13 -2.07
C ALA A 108 -18.24 -9.44 -1.01
N ASP A 109 -18.34 -8.61 0.03
CA ASP A 109 -19.43 -8.71 1.01
C ASP A 109 -20.80 -8.43 0.37
N ILE A 110 -20.80 -7.65 -0.71
CA ILE A 110 -21.98 -7.35 -1.55
C ILE A 110 -22.21 -8.50 -2.54
N GLN A 111 -21.17 -8.98 -3.23
CA GLN A 111 -21.25 -10.07 -4.21
C GLN A 111 -21.66 -11.41 -3.59
N ALA A 112 -21.30 -11.68 -2.33
CA ALA A 112 -21.82 -12.84 -1.60
C ALA A 112 -23.36 -12.85 -1.50
N LYS A 113 -24.03 -11.75 -1.86
CA LYS A 113 -25.50 -11.60 -1.89
C LYS A 113 -26.07 -11.34 -3.29
N SER A 114 -25.25 -11.11 -4.32
CA SER A 114 -25.72 -10.85 -5.70
C SER A 114 -24.73 -11.39 -6.74
N SER A 115 -25.21 -12.22 -7.66
CA SER A 115 -24.42 -12.91 -8.69
C SER A 115 -23.86 -12.01 -9.81
N ASP A 116 -24.27 -10.74 -9.88
CA ASP A 116 -24.18 -9.96 -11.14
C ASP A 116 -23.25 -8.74 -11.10
N THR A 117 -22.51 -8.50 -10.02
CA THR A 117 -21.72 -7.27 -9.88
C THR A 117 -20.22 -7.52 -9.91
N HIS A 118 -19.65 -7.89 -11.06
CA HIS A 118 -18.20 -7.76 -11.26
C HIS A 118 -17.77 -6.29 -11.05
N ALA A 119 -16.67 -6.07 -10.34
CA ALA A 119 -16.08 -4.74 -10.16
C ALA A 119 -15.61 -4.22 -11.53
N ASP A 120 -16.41 -3.34 -12.12
CA ASP A 120 -16.08 -2.72 -13.41
C ASP A 120 -15.04 -1.61 -13.20
N TRP A 121 -13.78 -2.04 -13.02
CA TRP A 121 -12.62 -1.16 -12.85
C TRP A 121 -12.50 -0.13 -13.98
N SER A 122 -13.03 -0.45 -15.17
CA SER A 122 -12.95 0.42 -16.34
C SER A 122 -13.66 1.76 -16.14
N LYS A 123 -14.68 1.81 -15.26
CA LYS A 123 -15.36 3.06 -14.87
C LYS A 123 -14.47 4.05 -14.14
N PHE A 124 -13.34 3.58 -13.61
CA PHE A 124 -12.34 4.39 -12.91
C PHE A 124 -11.12 4.72 -13.79
N PHE A 125 -11.24 4.50 -15.11
CA PHE A 125 -10.21 4.82 -16.10
C PHE A 125 -10.67 5.97 -17.00
N VAL A 126 -9.74 6.84 -17.36
CA VAL A 126 -10.00 7.89 -18.34
C VAL A 126 -9.95 7.27 -19.73
N GLY A 127 -11.10 7.17 -20.39
CA GLY A 127 -11.26 6.41 -21.63
C GLY A 127 -11.82 4.99 -21.44
N GLY A 128 -12.23 4.62 -20.22
CA GLY A 128 -12.85 3.33 -19.96
C GLY A 128 -11.89 2.16 -20.19
N ALA A 129 -12.41 1.03 -20.64
CA ALA A 129 -11.63 -0.19 -20.88
C ALA A 129 -10.61 -0.01 -22.02
N GLU A 130 -10.93 0.79 -23.02
CA GLU A 130 -10.06 1.04 -24.18
C GLU A 130 -8.76 1.75 -23.80
N ALA A 131 -8.74 2.45 -22.65
CA ALA A 131 -7.55 3.11 -22.14
C ALA A 131 -6.37 2.14 -21.96
N LEU A 132 -6.62 0.87 -21.63
CA LEU A 132 -5.56 -0.13 -21.49
C LEU A 132 -4.80 -0.39 -22.78
N ASN A 133 -5.43 -0.24 -23.94
CA ASN A 133 -4.75 -0.39 -25.23
C ASN A 133 -3.71 0.70 -25.48
N THR A 134 -3.76 1.79 -24.71
CA THR A 134 -2.82 2.92 -24.82
C THR A 134 -1.68 2.84 -23.80
N VAL A 135 -1.81 1.97 -22.80
CA VAL A 135 -0.83 1.82 -21.72
C VAL A 135 0.47 1.27 -22.29
N ALA A 136 1.56 1.97 -21.98
CA ALA A 136 2.91 1.63 -22.39
C ALA A 136 3.73 1.10 -21.22
N THR A 137 3.51 1.66 -20.03
CA THR A 137 4.27 1.34 -18.83
C THR A 137 3.37 1.34 -17.61
N PHE A 138 3.80 0.59 -16.60
CA PHE A 138 3.16 0.52 -15.30
C PHE A 138 4.15 0.98 -14.25
N VAL A 139 3.68 1.78 -13.30
CA VAL A 139 4.45 2.16 -12.11
C VAL A 139 3.74 1.56 -10.91
N ALA A 140 4.33 0.56 -10.25
CA ALA A 140 3.82 0.07 -8.98
C ALA A 140 4.51 0.79 -7.84
N THR A 141 3.72 1.36 -6.94
CA THR A 141 4.18 1.90 -5.67
C THR A 141 3.79 0.97 -4.52
N GLU A 142 4.58 0.95 -3.45
CA GLU A 142 4.15 0.34 -2.19
C GLU A 142 2.85 1.02 -1.74
N LYS A 143 1.84 0.19 -1.46
CA LYS A 143 0.63 0.67 -0.82
C LYS A 143 0.90 0.72 0.68
N GLU A 144 1.47 1.83 1.13
CA GLU A 144 1.64 2.11 2.55
C GLU A 144 0.26 2.05 3.25
N ASN A 145 0.27 1.56 4.49
CA ASN A 145 -0.90 1.27 5.31
C ASN A 145 -0.98 2.23 6.51
N GLY A 146 -1.23 3.51 6.23
CA GLY A 146 -1.28 4.59 7.22
C GLY A 146 -2.55 5.44 7.04
N GLU A 147 -2.40 6.76 7.19
CA GLU A 147 -3.48 7.72 6.97
C GLU A 147 -3.18 8.61 5.77
N ALA A 148 -4.13 8.73 4.83
CA ALA A 148 -3.96 9.61 3.67
C ALA A 148 -3.83 11.07 4.10
N GLY A 149 -2.75 11.71 3.69
CA GLY A 149 -2.42 13.10 3.97
C GLY A 149 -2.17 13.92 2.70
N HIS A 150 -2.47 15.20 2.79
CA HIS A 150 -2.32 16.12 1.66
C HIS A 150 -1.62 17.40 2.09
N LEU A 151 -0.89 18.00 1.15
CA LEU A 151 -0.26 19.30 1.25
C LEU A 151 -0.50 20.09 -0.04
N ALA A 152 -0.96 21.32 0.10
CA ALA A 152 -0.98 22.31 -0.97
C ALA A 152 -0.55 23.67 -0.43
N VAL A 153 -0.15 24.57 -1.33
CA VAL A 153 0.27 25.92 -0.97
C VAL A 153 -0.52 26.92 -1.81
N THR A 154 -1.11 27.91 -1.16
CA THR A 154 -1.78 29.03 -1.84
C THR A 154 -1.01 30.32 -1.60
N ARG A 155 -0.69 31.06 -2.66
CA ARG A 155 -0.08 32.39 -2.56
C ARG A 155 -1.14 33.50 -2.52
N PHE A 156 -0.98 34.49 -1.64
CA PHE A 156 -1.84 35.68 -1.57
C PHE A 156 -1.16 36.94 -2.10
N ASN A 157 0.11 37.11 -1.75
CA ASN A 157 0.98 38.20 -2.19
C ASN A 157 2.35 37.60 -2.57
N ASP A 158 3.26 38.36 -3.18
CA ASP A 158 4.53 37.86 -3.73
C ASP A 158 5.32 36.95 -2.78
N ASN A 159 5.25 37.20 -1.47
CA ASN A 159 5.96 36.41 -0.45
C ASN A 159 5.06 35.92 0.70
N GLU A 160 3.74 35.86 0.51
CA GLU A 160 2.81 35.36 1.53
C GLU A 160 2.16 34.05 1.08
N PHE A 161 2.64 32.95 1.66
CA PHE A 161 2.15 31.60 1.43
C PHE A 161 1.24 31.13 2.58
N LEU A 162 0.13 30.51 2.23
CA LEU A 162 -0.70 29.73 3.14
C LEU A 162 -0.50 28.25 2.86
N VAL A 163 -0.16 27.49 3.89
CA VAL A 163 -0.05 26.03 3.80
C VAL A 163 -1.42 25.43 4.09
N VAL A 164 -1.91 24.63 3.16
CA VAL A 164 -3.16 23.86 3.30
C VAL A 164 -2.78 22.40 3.47
N ALA A 165 -3.07 21.83 4.64
CA ALA A 165 -2.71 20.46 4.96
C ALA A 165 -3.87 19.73 5.62
N GLY A 166 -3.94 18.42 5.45
CA GLY A 166 -5.03 17.68 6.04
C GLY A 166 -5.13 16.22 5.65
N SER A 167 -6.15 15.58 6.21
CA SER A 167 -6.51 14.18 5.93
C SER A 167 -7.46 14.08 4.73
N LYS A 168 -7.89 12.86 4.40
CA LYS A 168 -8.93 12.60 3.36
C LYS A 168 -10.13 13.55 3.37
N ASN A 169 -10.65 13.90 4.55
CA ASN A 169 -11.97 14.56 4.68
C ASN A 169 -11.95 15.89 5.45
N VAL A 170 -10.81 16.24 6.05
CA VAL A 170 -10.67 17.43 6.89
C VAL A 170 -9.31 18.04 6.61
N HIS A 171 -9.32 19.31 6.21
CA HIS A 171 -8.13 20.11 5.99
C HIS A 171 -8.14 21.35 6.88
N LEU A 172 -6.97 21.93 7.07
CA LEU A 172 -6.77 23.19 7.78
C LEU A 172 -5.79 24.08 7.00
N VAL A 173 -5.72 25.34 7.41
CA VAL A 173 -4.83 26.33 6.81
C VAL A 173 -3.97 26.92 7.91
N ALA A 174 -2.65 26.95 7.71
CA ALA A 174 -1.70 27.46 8.69
C ALA A 174 -0.48 28.10 8.01
N ARG A 175 0.29 28.87 8.78
CA ARG A 175 1.62 29.37 8.38
C ARG A 175 2.70 29.09 9.42
N SER A 176 2.30 28.63 10.60
CA SER A 176 3.19 28.37 11.74
C SER A 176 2.51 27.43 12.73
N ASP A 177 3.29 26.85 13.64
CA ASP A 177 2.76 26.06 14.76
C ASP A 177 1.74 26.84 15.59
N ALA A 178 1.98 28.14 15.76
CA ALA A 178 1.07 29.06 16.43
C ALA A 178 -0.34 29.14 15.81
N ASP A 179 -0.45 28.94 14.49
CA ASP A 179 -1.75 28.81 13.80
C ASP A 179 -2.33 27.39 13.99
N LEU A 180 -1.48 26.34 14.06
CA LEU A 180 -1.89 24.97 14.33
C LEU A 180 -2.52 24.83 15.72
N ASP A 181 -1.97 25.48 16.74
CA ASP A 181 -2.49 25.47 18.11
C ASP A 181 -3.95 25.97 18.19
N ALA A 182 -4.38 26.82 17.25
CA ALA A 182 -5.77 27.30 17.21
C ALA A 182 -6.78 26.20 16.82
N TYR A 183 -6.28 25.08 16.30
CA TYR A 183 -7.07 23.88 15.98
C TYR A 183 -7.02 22.82 17.07
N ASP A 184 -6.16 22.97 18.10
CA ASP A 184 -6.10 22.03 19.21
C ASP A 184 -7.42 21.97 19.98
N GLY A 185 -7.70 20.80 20.57
CA GLY A 185 -8.92 20.56 21.33
C GLY A 185 -10.17 20.29 20.49
N ASP A 186 -10.14 20.49 19.18
CA ASP A 186 -11.22 20.12 18.26
C ASP A 186 -10.97 18.71 17.67
N PRO A 187 -11.69 17.67 18.13
CA PRO A 187 -11.43 16.29 17.71
C PRO A 187 -11.60 16.06 16.20
N SER A 188 -12.36 16.94 15.52
CA SER A 188 -12.59 16.84 14.07
C SER A 188 -11.32 17.07 13.26
N TYR A 189 -10.33 17.77 13.82
CA TYR A 189 -9.05 18.04 13.20
C TYR A 189 -7.93 17.07 13.63
N SER A 190 -8.18 16.09 14.49
CA SER A 190 -7.13 15.21 15.06
C SER A 190 -6.12 14.68 14.03
N TYR A 191 -6.57 14.05 12.95
CA TYR A 191 -5.69 13.57 11.88
C TYR A 191 -5.10 14.70 11.03
N ALA A 192 -5.91 15.71 10.70
CA ALA A 192 -5.46 16.84 9.88
C ALA A 192 -4.33 17.62 10.56
N LEU A 193 -4.45 17.83 11.88
CA LEU A 193 -3.48 18.50 12.72
C LEU A 193 -2.20 17.68 12.86
N ARG A 194 -2.34 16.35 12.98
CA ARG A 194 -1.20 15.44 13.00
C ARG A 194 -0.40 15.51 11.70
N ILE A 195 -1.08 15.46 10.54
CA ILE A 195 -0.45 15.59 9.23
C ILE A 195 0.21 16.98 9.10
N ALA A 196 -0.49 18.05 9.47
CA ALA A 196 0.03 19.40 9.39
C ALA A 196 1.29 19.58 10.25
N ARG A 197 1.33 19.06 11.48
CA ARG A 197 2.54 19.11 12.32
C ARG A 197 3.73 18.41 11.68
N VAL A 198 3.53 17.26 11.02
CA VAL A 198 4.60 16.56 10.29
C VAL A 198 5.03 17.36 9.05
N VAL A 199 4.10 17.97 8.33
CA VAL A 199 4.41 18.92 7.24
C VAL A 199 5.28 20.07 7.73
N PHE A 200 4.89 20.74 8.82
CA PHE A 200 5.66 21.87 9.34
C PHE A 200 7.03 21.45 9.86
N SER A 201 7.13 20.30 10.54
CA SER A 201 8.42 19.70 10.91
C SER A 201 9.33 19.48 9.69
N LEU A 202 8.78 18.94 8.60
CA LEU A 202 9.50 18.76 7.34
C LEU A 202 9.94 20.10 6.74
N LEU A 203 9.06 21.10 6.69
CA LEU A 203 9.38 22.44 6.18
C LEU A 203 10.44 23.16 7.03
N TYR A 204 10.43 22.97 8.35
CA TYR A 204 11.43 23.53 9.26
C TYR A 204 12.77 22.80 9.18
N GLY A 205 12.76 21.51 8.83
CA GLY A 205 13.98 20.73 8.58
C GLY A 205 14.69 21.08 7.26
N MET A 206 14.02 21.78 6.35
CA MET A 206 14.60 22.22 5.07
C MET A 206 15.48 23.46 5.22
N LYS A 207 16.50 23.57 4.37
CA LYS A 207 17.22 24.84 4.16
C LYS A 207 16.23 25.90 3.65
N ALA A 208 16.43 27.17 4.03
CA ALA A 208 15.53 28.26 3.68
C ALA A 208 15.26 28.36 2.18
N ASP A 209 16.30 28.32 1.34
CA ASP A 209 16.15 28.41 -0.12
C ASP A 209 15.35 27.24 -0.70
N ALA A 210 15.61 26.01 -0.23
CA ALA A 210 14.90 24.81 -0.67
C ALA A 210 13.43 24.82 -0.25
N ARG A 211 13.16 25.27 0.99
CA ARG A 211 11.79 25.47 1.48
C ARG A 211 11.05 26.50 0.62
N ASP A 212 11.68 27.63 0.35
CA ASP A 212 11.06 28.69 -0.45
C ASP A 212 10.84 28.26 -1.91
N GLU A 213 11.77 27.49 -2.49
CA GLU A 213 11.61 26.85 -3.80
C GLU A 213 10.40 25.91 -3.82
N LEU A 214 10.28 25.02 -2.83
CA LEU A 214 9.13 24.12 -2.70
C LEU A 214 7.81 24.89 -2.60
N LEU A 215 7.73 25.90 -1.73
CA LEU A 215 6.51 26.69 -1.53
C LEU A 215 6.10 27.43 -2.80
N ARG A 216 7.07 28.03 -3.52
CA ARG A 216 6.83 28.67 -4.82
C ARG A 216 6.37 27.66 -5.86
N PHE A 217 7.10 26.55 -6.00
CA PHE A 217 6.76 25.47 -6.93
C PHE A 217 5.31 25.00 -6.74
N MET A 218 4.92 24.66 -5.51
CA MET A 218 3.56 24.19 -5.23
C MET A 218 2.49 25.25 -5.49
N ALA A 219 2.76 26.51 -5.13
CA ALA A 219 1.83 27.61 -5.32
C ALA A 219 1.65 27.99 -6.81
N ASP A 220 2.76 28.10 -7.55
CA ASP A 220 2.76 28.49 -8.96
C ASP A 220 2.15 27.40 -9.85
N GLN A 221 2.48 26.14 -9.57
CA GLN A 221 1.94 24.99 -10.29
C GLN A 221 0.56 24.56 -9.79
N LYS A 222 0.06 25.17 -8.70
CA LYS A 222 -1.22 24.83 -8.04
C LYS A 222 -1.33 23.33 -7.74
N MET A 223 -0.25 22.78 -7.22
CA MET A 223 -0.12 21.34 -6.98
C MET A 223 -0.49 20.95 -5.57
N THR A 224 -0.96 19.72 -5.47
CA THR A 224 -1.20 18.99 -4.24
C THR A 224 -0.23 17.82 -4.19
N ALA A 225 0.56 17.76 -3.11
CA ALA A 225 1.33 16.58 -2.77
C ALA A 225 0.46 15.63 -1.94
N ASN A 226 0.42 14.36 -2.33
CA ASN A 226 -0.34 13.32 -1.66
C ASN A 226 0.63 12.37 -0.95
N PHE A 227 0.34 12.08 0.31
CA PHE A 227 1.19 11.30 1.19
C PHE A 227 0.40 10.22 1.91
N GLU A 228 1.10 9.18 2.35
CA GLU A 228 0.66 8.33 3.44
C GLU A 228 1.39 8.77 4.72
N LEU A 229 0.64 9.08 5.77
CA LEU A 229 1.17 9.29 7.11
C LEU A 229 1.45 7.93 7.74
N VAL A 230 2.73 7.62 7.92
CA VAL A 230 3.19 6.44 8.65
C VAL A 230 3.49 6.84 10.08
N ASP A 231 2.74 6.27 11.01
CA ASP A 231 2.85 6.55 12.42
C ASP A 231 2.99 5.24 13.23
N PRO A 232 4.19 4.96 13.76
CA PRO A 232 4.42 3.78 14.59
C PRO A 232 3.55 3.69 15.85
N SER A 233 2.96 4.80 16.32
CA SER A 233 2.05 4.81 17.48
C SER A 233 0.58 4.53 17.13
N SER A 234 0.20 4.54 15.85
CA SER A 234 -1.16 4.28 15.37
C SER A 234 -1.13 3.45 14.09
N GLN A 235 -0.73 2.19 14.25
CA GLN A 235 -0.54 1.28 13.12
C GLN A 235 -1.82 0.53 12.80
N HIS A 236 -2.09 0.31 11.52
CA HIS A 236 -3.29 -0.39 11.07
C HIS A 236 -3.08 -1.90 11.08
N ILE A 237 -2.44 -2.45 10.06
CA ILE A 237 -2.16 -3.89 9.91
C ILE A 237 -0.67 -4.12 9.67
N VAL A 238 -0.06 -3.31 8.80
CA VAL A 238 1.38 -3.38 8.52
C VAL A 238 2.16 -2.87 9.74
N LEU A 239 3.16 -3.65 10.13
CA LEU A 239 4.10 -3.29 11.17
C LEU A 239 5.16 -2.34 10.60
N TYR A 240 5.18 -1.14 11.14
CA TYR A 240 6.27 -0.20 11.01
C TYR A 240 7.15 -0.30 12.26
N PRO A 241 8.47 -0.49 12.10
CA PRO A 241 9.39 -0.49 13.23
C PRO A 241 9.37 0.86 13.94
N ASP A 242 9.83 0.86 15.20
CA ASP A 242 9.96 2.08 15.99
C ASP A 242 10.75 3.14 15.20
N GLY A 243 10.22 4.36 15.18
CA GLY A 243 10.77 5.44 14.38
C GLY A 243 9.92 6.71 14.43
N PRO A 244 10.39 7.80 13.79
CA PRO A 244 9.63 9.03 13.74
C PRO A 244 8.37 8.87 12.88
N VAL A 245 7.31 9.60 13.24
CA VAL A 245 6.16 9.80 12.37
C VAL A 245 6.62 10.51 11.10
N LYS A 246 6.26 9.98 9.94
CA LYS A 246 6.71 10.51 8.65
C LYS A 246 5.60 10.52 7.60
N LEU A 247 5.78 11.36 6.60
CA LEU A 247 4.94 11.39 5.40
C LEU A 247 5.70 10.73 4.25
N LEU A 248 5.07 9.76 3.61
CA LEU A 248 5.61 9.08 2.42
C LEU A 248 4.81 9.54 1.20
N PHE A 249 5.44 10.35 0.37
CA PHE A 249 4.86 10.90 -0.84
C PHE A 249 4.60 9.82 -1.88
N PHE A 250 3.42 9.84 -2.52
CA PHE A 250 3.08 8.90 -3.58
C PHE A 250 2.54 9.53 -4.87
N ALA A 251 2.07 10.79 -4.86
CA ALA A 251 1.63 11.43 -6.10
C ALA A 251 1.53 12.96 -6.02
N TRP A 252 1.75 13.59 -7.16
CA TRP A 252 1.33 14.95 -7.44
C TRP A 252 -0.03 14.96 -8.12
N THR A 253 -0.88 15.87 -7.69
CA THR A 253 -2.16 16.18 -8.35
C THR A 253 -2.27 17.68 -8.52
N ALA A 254 -3.09 18.11 -9.48
CA ALA A 254 -3.41 19.51 -9.69
C ALA A 254 -4.93 19.64 -9.81
N ALA A 255 -5.46 20.82 -9.48
CA ALA A 255 -6.88 21.09 -9.58
C ALA A 255 -7.35 20.91 -11.03
N ASN A 256 -8.14 19.86 -11.27
CA ASN A 256 -8.70 19.54 -12.57
C ASN A 256 -10.21 19.39 -12.42
N LEU A 257 -10.91 20.43 -12.89
CA LEU A 257 -12.37 20.54 -12.83
C LEU A 257 -13.08 19.71 -13.90
N ASP A 258 -12.35 19.25 -14.91
CA ASP A 258 -12.88 18.39 -15.95
C ASP A 258 -11.82 17.37 -16.43
N PRO A 259 -11.57 16.29 -15.66
CA PRO A 259 -10.59 15.28 -16.03
C PRO A 259 -11.00 14.45 -17.24
N VAL A 260 -12.31 14.39 -17.56
CA VAL A 260 -12.80 13.64 -18.72
C VAL A 260 -12.43 14.37 -20.00
N GLN A 261 -12.58 15.70 -20.02
CA GLN A 261 -12.09 16.51 -21.15
C GLN A 261 -10.56 16.54 -21.23
N ASN A 262 -9.87 16.58 -20.08
CA ASN A 262 -8.41 16.71 -20.05
C ASN A 262 -7.65 15.39 -20.17
N GLY A 263 -8.33 14.24 -20.09
CA GLY A 263 -7.71 12.94 -20.35
C GLY A 263 -6.77 12.43 -19.24
N LEU A 264 -6.85 12.97 -18.01
CA LEU A 264 -5.80 12.81 -16.98
C LEU A 264 -6.36 12.54 -15.56
N LEU A 265 -5.94 11.44 -14.94
CA LEU A 265 -6.25 11.15 -13.52
C LEU A 265 -5.33 11.89 -12.54
N CYS A 266 -4.03 11.89 -12.85
CA CYS A 266 -2.98 12.57 -12.09
C CYS A 266 -2.33 13.58 -13.04
N PRO A 267 -2.90 14.79 -13.20
CA PRO A 267 -2.56 15.70 -14.29
C PRO A 267 -1.21 16.42 -14.13
N ALA A 268 -0.45 16.14 -13.07
CA ALA A 268 0.76 16.89 -12.73
C ALA A 268 2.03 16.30 -13.34
N PHE A 269 2.27 14.99 -13.16
CA PHE A 269 3.48 14.32 -13.62
C PHE A 269 3.19 12.86 -13.99
N PRO A 270 3.98 12.27 -14.91
CA PRO A 270 4.16 10.83 -14.95
C PRO A 270 4.56 10.33 -13.53
N PRO A 271 3.99 9.22 -13.02
CA PRO A 271 4.17 8.83 -11.63
C PRO A 271 5.63 8.68 -11.19
N ALA A 272 6.47 8.02 -12.00
CA ALA A 272 7.89 7.84 -11.69
C ALA A 272 8.62 9.19 -11.61
N ASP A 273 8.50 10.03 -12.64
CA ASP A 273 9.08 11.38 -12.67
C ASP A 273 8.59 12.25 -11.51
N GLY A 274 7.32 12.11 -11.14
CA GLY A 274 6.73 12.81 -10.01
C GLY A 274 7.33 12.40 -8.67
N LEU A 275 7.66 11.12 -8.49
CA LEU A 275 8.37 10.62 -7.31
C LEU A 275 9.80 11.15 -7.27
N GLU A 276 10.51 11.16 -8.40
CA GLU A 276 11.84 11.76 -8.48
C GLU A 276 11.79 13.27 -8.17
N LYS A 277 10.83 14.00 -8.74
CA LYS A 277 10.66 15.41 -8.47
C LYS A 277 10.36 15.70 -6.99
N ALA A 278 9.56 14.85 -6.36
CA ALA A 278 9.28 14.96 -4.92
C ALA A 278 10.55 14.74 -4.08
N ARG A 279 11.40 13.77 -4.46
CA ARG A 279 12.67 13.52 -3.79
C ARG A 279 13.63 14.71 -3.92
N GLU A 280 13.74 15.31 -5.11
CA GLU A 280 14.52 16.53 -5.33
C GLU A 280 14.07 17.69 -4.42
N LEU A 281 12.75 17.82 -4.23
CA LEU A 281 12.14 18.82 -3.36
C LEU A 281 12.19 18.47 -1.87
N GLY A 282 12.88 17.39 -1.50
CA GLY A 282 13.15 17.00 -0.11
C GLY A 282 12.05 16.15 0.55
N PHE A 283 11.14 15.56 -0.23
CA PHE A 283 10.16 14.60 0.32
C PHE A 283 10.74 13.19 0.40
N SER A 284 10.34 12.45 1.44
CA SER A 284 10.45 11.00 1.44
C SER A 284 9.36 10.42 0.55
N VAL A 285 9.71 9.47 -0.32
CA VAL A 285 8.78 8.88 -1.29
C VAL A 285 8.55 7.39 -0.99
N VAL A 286 7.39 6.89 -1.39
CA VAL A 286 7.10 5.45 -1.35
C VAL A 286 8.07 4.67 -2.25
N ARG A 287 8.35 3.41 -1.89
CA ARG A 287 9.09 2.51 -2.78
C ARG A 287 8.29 2.29 -4.05
N HIS A 288 8.97 2.22 -5.19
CA HIS A 288 8.32 1.99 -6.47
C HIS A 288 9.18 1.18 -7.43
N SER A 289 8.53 0.62 -8.44
CA SER A 289 9.14 -0.10 -9.56
C SER A 289 8.39 0.21 -10.84
N VAL A 290 9.11 0.28 -11.97
CA VAL A 290 8.54 0.49 -13.30
C VAL A 290 8.68 -0.79 -14.11
N PHE A 291 7.64 -1.18 -14.84
CA PHE A 291 7.64 -2.38 -15.68
C PHE A 291 6.74 -2.20 -16.91
N ASP A 292 6.93 -3.07 -17.91
CA ASP A 292 6.13 -3.10 -19.13
C ASP A 292 4.88 -4.00 -18.99
N THR A 293 4.12 -4.11 -20.08
CA THR A 293 2.91 -4.95 -20.10
C THR A 293 3.18 -6.45 -19.94
N ASN A 294 4.35 -6.94 -20.36
CA ASN A 294 4.69 -8.35 -20.27
C ASN A 294 4.94 -8.78 -18.82
N ASP A 295 5.44 -7.86 -17.99
CA ASP A 295 5.74 -8.13 -16.58
C ASP A 295 4.62 -7.78 -15.59
N LEU A 296 3.50 -7.22 -16.06
CA LEU A 296 2.37 -6.82 -15.20
C LEU A 296 1.87 -7.97 -14.31
N ASN A 297 1.60 -9.13 -14.90
CA ASN A 297 1.07 -10.28 -14.13
C ASN A 297 2.07 -10.74 -13.05
N ARG A 298 3.36 -10.69 -13.35
CA ARG A 298 4.43 -11.04 -12.40
C ARG A 298 4.48 -10.03 -11.25
N ALA A 299 4.41 -8.74 -11.56
CA ALA A 299 4.40 -7.67 -10.57
C ALA A 299 3.16 -7.78 -9.65
N MET A 300 1.98 -8.05 -10.21
CA MET A 300 0.75 -8.27 -9.44
C MET A 300 0.83 -9.51 -8.56
N ALA A 301 1.33 -10.63 -9.08
CA ALA A 301 1.53 -11.85 -8.32
C ALA A 301 2.52 -11.64 -7.17
N SER A 302 3.63 -10.95 -7.42
CA SER A 302 4.59 -10.57 -6.38
C SER A 302 3.94 -9.69 -5.31
N ALA A 303 3.16 -8.67 -5.70
CA ALA A 303 2.45 -7.82 -4.74
C ALA A 303 1.49 -8.63 -3.83
N ARG A 304 0.86 -9.67 -4.38
CA ARG A 304 -0.10 -10.53 -3.65
C ARG A 304 0.54 -11.44 -2.61
N THR A 305 1.78 -11.87 -2.82
CA THR A 305 2.47 -12.83 -1.94
C THR A 305 3.26 -12.17 -0.81
N ARG A 306 3.43 -10.84 -0.83
CA ARG A 306 4.20 -10.13 0.20
C ARG A 306 3.56 -10.22 1.59
N ALA A 307 4.35 -10.65 2.57
CA ALA A 307 4.02 -10.53 3.99
C ALA A 307 4.32 -9.10 4.49
N ASN A 308 3.66 -8.70 5.58
CA ASN A 308 3.81 -7.37 6.18
C ASN A 308 3.73 -6.20 5.18
N SER A 309 2.83 -6.31 4.21
CA SER A 309 2.59 -5.31 3.18
C SER A 309 1.09 -5.29 2.90
N GLU A 310 0.50 -4.11 2.76
CA GLU A 310 -0.89 -4.03 2.28
C GLU A 310 -0.98 -4.40 0.80
N GLY A 311 0.09 -4.16 0.03
CA GLY A 311 0.19 -4.52 -1.38
C GLY A 311 0.76 -3.37 -2.20
N SER A 312 0.24 -3.18 -3.41
CA SER A 312 0.71 -2.14 -4.34
C SER A 312 -0.42 -1.28 -4.89
N VAL A 313 -0.10 -0.03 -5.24
CA VAL A 313 -0.91 0.79 -6.15
C VAL A 313 -0.21 0.80 -7.50
N ILE A 314 -0.91 0.40 -8.55
CA ILE A 314 -0.38 0.33 -9.92
C ILE A 314 -0.95 1.49 -10.71
N TYR A 315 -0.08 2.35 -11.22
CA TYR A 315 -0.43 3.43 -12.12
C TYR A 315 -0.28 2.94 -13.56
N CYS A 316 -1.33 3.10 -14.36
CA CYS A 316 -1.34 2.75 -15.78
C CYS A 316 -0.98 4.00 -16.58
N VAL A 317 0.18 3.97 -17.24
CA VAL A 317 0.76 5.14 -17.91
C VAL A 317 0.79 4.92 -19.42
N ASP A 318 0.18 5.83 -20.18
CA ASP A 318 0.14 5.75 -21.64
C ASP A 318 1.47 6.15 -22.30
N LYS A 319 1.56 5.99 -23.63
CA LYS A 319 2.74 6.38 -24.43
C LYS A 319 3.12 7.86 -24.33
N ARG A 320 2.25 8.71 -23.81
CA ARG A 320 2.48 10.16 -23.61
C ARG A 320 2.85 10.48 -22.16
N GLY A 321 3.09 9.48 -21.30
CA GLY A 321 3.40 9.68 -19.89
C GLY A 321 2.17 10.01 -19.04
N ARG A 322 0.96 9.87 -19.57
CA ARG A 322 -0.28 10.24 -18.88
C ARG A 322 -0.79 9.08 -18.04
N THR A 323 -1.14 9.35 -16.79
CA THR A 323 -1.83 8.35 -15.95
C THR A 323 -3.30 8.24 -16.37
N VAL A 324 -3.65 7.15 -17.04
CA VAL A 324 -5.01 6.86 -17.53
C VAL A 324 -5.82 6.02 -16.55
N GLY A 325 -5.17 5.35 -15.62
CA GLY A 325 -5.79 4.45 -14.65
C GLY A 325 -4.94 4.22 -13.40
N LEU A 326 -5.61 3.83 -12.31
CA LEU A 326 -4.95 3.31 -11.11
C LEU A 326 -5.65 2.02 -10.67
N TRP A 327 -4.88 1.05 -10.22
CA TRP A 327 -5.36 -0.14 -9.54
C TRP A 327 -4.73 -0.26 -8.17
N LYS A 328 -5.43 -0.92 -7.25
CA LYS A 328 -4.81 -1.47 -6.05
C LYS A 328 -4.74 -2.99 -6.19
N VAL A 329 -3.64 -3.56 -5.72
CA VAL A 329 -3.47 -4.99 -5.57
C VAL A 329 -3.13 -5.22 -4.11
N LYS A 330 -3.95 -5.98 -3.39
CA LYS A 330 -3.70 -6.24 -1.98
C LYS A 330 -3.00 -7.57 -1.78
N SER A 331 -2.14 -7.65 -0.77
CA SER A 331 -1.57 -8.94 -0.38
C SER A 331 -2.60 -9.86 0.26
N VAL A 332 -2.47 -11.16 0.03
CA VAL A 332 -3.31 -12.18 0.70
C VAL A 332 -3.15 -12.06 2.22
N TRP A 333 -1.90 -11.85 2.67
CA TRP A 333 -1.58 -11.63 4.08
C TRP A 333 -2.40 -10.48 4.67
N TYR A 334 -2.42 -9.31 4.03
CA TYR A 334 -3.13 -8.14 4.54
C TYR A 334 -4.65 -8.38 4.59
N ILE A 335 -5.22 -8.96 3.54
CA ILE A 335 -6.64 -9.26 3.46
C ILE A 335 -7.06 -10.17 4.63
N CYS A 336 -6.30 -11.26 4.86
CA CYS A 336 -6.56 -12.20 5.95
C CYS A 336 -6.41 -11.54 7.33
N GLN A 337 -5.31 -10.82 7.56
CA GLN A 337 -5.05 -10.14 8.84
C GLN A 337 -6.11 -9.08 9.16
N ARG A 338 -6.49 -8.27 8.16
CA ARG A 338 -7.57 -7.28 8.31
C ARG A 338 -8.87 -7.93 8.73
N ALA A 339 -9.25 -9.02 8.06
CA ALA A 339 -10.48 -9.74 8.37
C ALA A 339 -10.45 -10.37 9.78
N ILE A 340 -9.31 -10.92 10.20
CA ILE A 340 -9.12 -11.44 11.56
C ILE A 340 -9.26 -10.31 12.58
N ARG A 341 -8.57 -9.18 12.38
CA ARG A 341 -8.67 -7.99 13.25
C ARG A 341 -10.12 -7.55 13.43
N GLU A 342 -10.87 -7.43 12.34
CA GLU A 342 -12.27 -6.99 12.39
C GLU A 342 -13.16 -7.93 13.22
N LYS A 343 -12.90 -9.24 13.18
CA LYS A 343 -13.59 -10.22 14.03
C LYS A 343 -13.18 -10.09 15.49
N ILE A 344 -11.90 -9.95 15.78
CA ILE A 344 -11.38 -9.79 17.16
C ILE A 344 -11.91 -8.49 17.78
N VAL A 345 -11.71 -7.35 17.13
CA VAL A 345 -12.20 -6.04 17.59
C VAL A 345 -13.74 -6.03 17.71
N GLY A 346 -14.42 -6.80 16.86
CA GLY A 346 -15.86 -6.97 16.91
C GLY A 346 -16.38 -7.87 18.05
N GLY A 347 -15.50 -8.55 18.79
CA GLY A 347 -15.88 -9.56 19.78
C GLY A 347 -16.54 -10.79 19.17
N ARG A 348 -16.20 -11.12 17.91
CA ARG A 348 -16.79 -12.21 17.11
C ARG A 348 -15.70 -13.13 16.55
N ALA A 349 -14.78 -13.53 17.41
CA ALA A 349 -13.66 -14.40 17.04
C ALA A 349 -14.13 -15.78 16.52
N ASP A 350 -15.27 -16.27 17.01
CA ASP A 350 -16.01 -17.42 16.50
C ASP A 350 -16.39 -17.30 15.01
N GLY A 351 -16.50 -16.07 14.51
CA GLY A 351 -16.77 -15.76 13.10
C GLY A 351 -15.54 -15.81 12.18
N ILE A 352 -14.32 -16.04 12.71
CA ILE A 352 -13.09 -16.11 11.91
C ILE A 352 -13.14 -17.27 10.91
N PRO A 353 -13.50 -18.52 11.28
CA PRO A 353 -13.47 -19.63 10.33
C PRO A 353 -14.36 -19.42 9.11
N LYS A 354 -15.61 -18.99 9.37
CA LYS A 354 -16.56 -18.66 8.29
C LYS A 354 -16.03 -17.54 7.39
N ARG A 355 -15.36 -16.53 7.97
CA ARG A 355 -14.76 -15.46 7.18
C ARG A 355 -13.61 -15.99 6.32
N MET A 356 -12.72 -16.81 6.87
CA MET A 356 -11.63 -17.42 6.10
C MET A 356 -12.15 -18.33 4.98
N ASP A 357 -13.29 -19.01 5.13
CA ASP A 357 -13.92 -19.78 4.03
C ASP A 357 -14.44 -18.89 2.90
N GLN A 358 -15.00 -17.73 3.24
CA GLN A 358 -15.35 -16.73 2.23
C GLN A 358 -14.09 -16.23 1.53
N ILE A 359 -13.04 -15.97 2.33
CA ILE A 359 -11.76 -15.48 1.83
C ILE A 359 -10.98 -16.55 1.04
N GLY A 360 -11.23 -17.83 1.27
CA GLY A 360 -10.66 -18.90 0.45
C GLY A 360 -11.25 -18.90 -0.94
N ARG A 361 -12.58 -18.75 -1.03
CA ARG A 361 -13.31 -18.86 -2.31
C ARG A 361 -12.98 -17.72 -3.29
N TRP A 362 -12.98 -16.47 -2.83
CA TRP A 362 -12.76 -15.30 -3.71
C TRP A 362 -11.31 -15.14 -4.21
N LEU A 363 -10.30 -15.54 -3.44
CA LEU A 363 -8.87 -15.46 -3.72
C LEU A 363 -8.35 -16.79 -4.27
N LYS A 364 -9.23 -17.80 -4.34
CA LYS A 364 -8.92 -19.15 -4.81
C LYS A 364 -7.78 -19.80 -4.02
N LEU A 365 -7.77 -19.59 -2.70
CA LEU A 365 -6.82 -20.23 -1.80
C LEU A 365 -7.11 -21.73 -1.71
N THR A 366 -6.05 -22.52 -1.57
CA THR A 366 -6.14 -23.96 -1.31
C THR A 366 -6.78 -24.23 0.05
N SER A 367 -7.36 -25.42 0.22
CA SER A 367 -7.92 -25.83 1.51
C SER A 367 -6.90 -25.81 2.65
N ALA A 368 -5.62 -26.06 2.34
CA ALA A 368 -4.52 -26.00 3.29
C ALA A 368 -4.26 -24.57 3.77
N GLU A 369 -4.18 -23.61 2.84
CA GLU A 369 -4.01 -22.18 3.18
C GLU A 369 -5.19 -21.64 3.99
N VAL A 370 -6.43 -22.01 3.62
CA VAL A 370 -7.62 -21.63 4.39
C VAL A 370 -7.55 -22.20 5.80
N ALA A 371 -7.21 -23.48 5.95
CA ALA A 371 -7.07 -24.12 7.27
C ALA A 371 -5.99 -23.45 8.12
N HIS A 372 -4.85 -23.10 7.51
CA HIS A 372 -3.78 -22.34 8.14
C HIS A 372 -4.30 -21.01 8.71
N TRP A 373 -4.97 -20.19 7.89
CA TRP A 373 -5.50 -18.89 8.35
C TRP A 373 -6.58 -19.01 9.43
N LYS A 374 -7.41 -20.06 9.37
CA LYS A 374 -8.38 -20.37 10.44
C LYS A 374 -7.69 -20.63 11.76
N GLN A 375 -6.68 -21.49 11.74
CA GLN A 375 -5.91 -21.85 12.93
C GLN A 375 -5.15 -20.63 13.45
N TYR A 376 -4.44 -19.91 12.60
CA TYR A 376 -3.73 -18.69 12.95
C TYR A 376 -4.66 -17.67 13.62
N GLY A 377 -5.81 -17.34 13.00
CA GLY A 377 -6.74 -16.36 13.53
C GLY A 377 -7.38 -16.77 14.87
N ALA A 378 -7.70 -18.06 15.04
CA ALA A 378 -8.23 -18.57 16.31
C ALA A 378 -7.20 -18.46 17.44
N ARG A 379 -5.93 -18.81 17.15
CA ARG A 379 -4.83 -18.70 18.10
C ARG A 379 -4.55 -17.24 18.47
N LEU A 380 -4.57 -16.34 17.49
CA LEU A 380 -4.29 -14.92 17.71
C LEU A 380 -5.40 -14.31 18.57
N ALA A 381 -6.66 -14.65 18.29
CA ALA A 381 -7.79 -14.22 19.10
C ALA A 381 -7.66 -14.70 20.57
N SER A 382 -7.32 -15.97 20.78
CA SER A 382 -7.12 -16.52 22.12
C SER A 382 -5.93 -15.89 22.85
N TRP A 383 -4.83 -15.64 22.14
CA TRP A 383 -3.65 -14.97 22.71
C TRP A 383 -3.96 -13.54 23.14
N ILE A 384 -4.68 -12.77 22.30
CA ILE A 384 -5.11 -11.40 22.62
C ILE A 384 -6.06 -11.39 23.82
N ASP A 385 -7.03 -12.30 23.87
CA ASP A 385 -7.97 -12.40 24.98
C ASP A 385 -7.25 -12.70 26.31
N LYS A 386 -6.22 -13.56 26.28
CA LYS A 386 -5.41 -13.91 27.45
C LYS A 386 -4.51 -12.77 27.93
N HIS A 387 -3.79 -12.10 27.04
CA HIS A 387 -2.74 -11.14 27.40
C HIS A 387 -3.21 -9.69 27.45
N HIS A 388 -4.31 -9.38 26.78
CA HIS A 388 -4.92 -8.05 26.78
C HIS A 388 -6.41 -8.11 27.13
N PRO A 389 -6.79 -8.83 28.21
CA PRO A 389 -8.17 -8.88 28.67
C PRO A 389 -8.60 -7.46 29.02
N TYR A 390 -9.82 -7.08 28.67
CA TYR A 390 -10.36 -5.74 28.94
C TYR A 390 -9.69 -4.57 28.21
N SER A 391 -8.85 -4.82 27.20
CA SER A 391 -8.38 -3.73 26.34
C SER A 391 -9.54 -3.11 25.55
N GLU A 392 -9.57 -1.78 25.47
CA GLU A 392 -10.58 -1.10 24.67
C GLU A 392 -10.42 -1.50 23.19
N LYS A 393 -11.55 -1.73 22.50
CA LYS A 393 -11.59 -2.06 21.07
C LYS A 393 -10.71 -1.14 20.21
N HIS A 394 -10.62 0.12 20.60
CA HIS A 394 -9.77 1.12 19.93
C HIS A 394 -8.28 0.83 20.12
N SER A 395 -7.85 0.43 21.32
CA SER A 395 -6.46 0.05 21.61
C SER A 395 -6.02 -1.17 20.78
N ILE A 396 -6.84 -2.22 20.70
CA ILE A 396 -6.52 -3.39 19.86
C ILE A 396 -6.35 -2.96 18.40
N ARG A 397 -7.24 -2.12 17.88
CA ARG A 397 -7.19 -1.67 16.48
C ARG A 397 -5.90 -0.93 16.15
N ASN A 398 -5.50 0.03 16.99
CA ASN A 398 -4.33 0.89 16.73
C ASN A 398 -2.99 0.21 17.03
N ARG A 399 -3.01 -0.87 17.82
CA ARG A 399 -1.82 -1.65 18.18
C ARG A 399 -1.76 -2.99 17.46
N TYR A 400 -2.68 -3.27 16.54
CA TYR A 400 -2.85 -4.63 16.01
C TYR A 400 -1.57 -5.20 15.37
N ALA A 401 -0.85 -4.39 14.60
CA ALA A 401 0.42 -4.80 14.00
C ALA A 401 1.47 -5.19 15.07
N VAL A 402 1.59 -4.40 16.14
CA VAL A 402 2.48 -4.68 17.28
C VAL A 402 2.03 -5.95 18.01
N LEU A 403 0.72 -6.14 18.19
CA LEU A 403 0.17 -7.33 18.85
C LEU A 403 0.43 -8.60 18.03
N ILE A 404 0.35 -8.55 16.69
CA ILE A 404 0.76 -9.67 15.83
C ILE A 404 2.22 -10.02 16.08
N SER A 405 3.11 -9.03 16.01
CA SER A 405 4.55 -9.25 16.21
C SER A 405 4.87 -9.83 17.59
N GLN A 406 4.21 -9.33 18.65
CA GLN A 406 4.36 -9.86 20.01
C GLN A 406 3.82 -11.29 20.13
N CYS A 407 2.70 -11.57 19.47
CA CYS A 407 2.09 -12.88 19.46
C CYS A 407 3.00 -13.88 18.73
N GLU A 408 3.55 -13.54 17.56
CA GLU A 408 4.47 -14.39 16.80
C GLU A 408 5.80 -14.66 17.53
N ALA A 409 6.26 -13.70 18.33
CA ALA A 409 7.44 -13.86 19.19
C ALA A 409 7.17 -14.72 20.44
N ASP A 410 5.91 -14.93 20.82
CA ASP A 410 5.54 -15.75 21.97
C ASP A 410 5.62 -17.24 21.62
N ARG A 411 6.42 -17.99 22.38
CA ARG A 411 6.58 -19.45 22.21
C ARG A 411 5.26 -20.22 22.32
N SER A 412 4.28 -19.72 23.08
CA SER A 412 2.95 -20.33 23.17
C SER A 412 2.11 -20.19 21.89
N PHE A 413 2.52 -19.29 20.99
CA PHE A 413 1.96 -19.11 19.66
C PHE A 413 2.77 -19.81 18.56
N GLN A 414 3.89 -20.47 18.88
CA GLN A 414 4.49 -21.41 17.95
C GLN A 414 3.60 -22.65 17.85
N PRO A 415 3.36 -23.23 16.65
CA PRO A 415 2.54 -24.43 16.51
C PRO A 415 2.95 -25.44 17.57
N ILE A 416 1.99 -25.98 18.32
CA ILE A 416 2.30 -27.09 19.24
C ILE A 416 2.78 -28.22 18.35
N ASP A 417 4.08 -28.42 18.36
CA ASP A 417 4.71 -29.52 17.68
C ASP A 417 4.20 -30.79 18.36
N ASN A 418 3.19 -31.43 17.75
CA ASN A 418 2.47 -32.57 18.31
C ASN A 418 3.35 -33.85 18.33
N GLY A 419 4.67 -33.72 18.45
CA GLY A 419 5.64 -34.82 18.38
C GLY A 419 5.71 -35.48 17.00
N ASN A 420 5.07 -34.88 16.00
CA ASN A 420 5.03 -35.31 14.60
C ASN A 420 5.65 -34.23 13.71
N ALA A 421 6.68 -33.52 14.19
CA ALA A 421 7.53 -32.71 13.34
C ALA A 421 7.99 -33.59 12.18
N ALA A 422 7.43 -33.34 11.00
CA ALA A 422 8.11 -33.71 9.78
C ALA A 422 9.43 -32.95 9.86
N PRO A 423 10.58 -33.64 9.93
CA PRO A 423 11.85 -32.95 10.07
C PRO A 423 12.02 -31.93 8.95
N GLN A 424 12.62 -30.80 9.33
CA GLN A 424 12.92 -29.67 8.44
C GLN A 424 13.92 -30.14 7.39
N MET A 425 13.41 -30.64 6.27
CA MET A 425 14.23 -31.02 5.13
C MET A 425 14.48 -29.77 4.30
N VAL A 426 15.67 -29.17 4.47
CA VAL A 426 16.14 -28.11 3.57
C VAL A 426 16.58 -28.75 2.26
N ILE A 427 15.91 -28.45 1.15
CA ILE A 427 16.32 -28.90 -0.20
C ILE A 427 16.99 -27.72 -0.90
N ILE A 428 18.28 -27.81 -1.17
CA ILE A 428 19.03 -26.79 -1.91
C ILE A 428 19.28 -27.30 -3.32
N PHE A 429 18.83 -26.55 -4.34
CA PHE A 429 19.17 -26.80 -5.74
C PHE A 429 20.28 -25.86 -6.18
N ALA A 430 21.38 -26.40 -6.71
CA ALA A 430 22.41 -25.66 -7.43
C ALA A 430 22.50 -26.19 -8.86
N PHE A 431 22.34 -25.30 -9.84
CA PHE A 431 22.47 -25.62 -11.27
C PHE A 431 23.93 -25.44 -11.66
N ASP A 432 24.49 -26.41 -12.39
CA ASP A 432 25.86 -26.37 -12.93
C ASP A 432 26.96 -25.99 -11.90
N ALA A 433 26.79 -26.41 -10.64
CA ALA A 433 27.73 -26.07 -9.58
C ALA A 433 29.13 -26.63 -9.85
N SER A 434 30.14 -25.74 -9.86
CA SER A 434 31.54 -26.16 -9.94
C SER A 434 31.90 -27.10 -8.77
N PRO A 435 32.83 -28.06 -8.94
CA PRO A 435 33.29 -28.91 -7.85
C PRO A 435 33.75 -28.12 -6.62
N GLY A 436 34.33 -26.92 -6.84
CA GLY A 436 34.75 -26.01 -5.78
C GLY A 436 33.59 -25.47 -4.93
N LEU A 437 32.49 -25.07 -5.57
CA LEU A 437 31.27 -24.65 -4.88
C LEU A 437 30.66 -25.77 -4.05
N VAL A 438 30.60 -26.99 -4.60
CA VAL A 438 30.05 -28.16 -3.90
C VAL A 438 30.86 -28.50 -2.66
N GLU A 439 32.20 -28.52 -2.76
CA GLU A 439 33.06 -28.75 -1.60
C GLU A 439 33.04 -27.58 -0.61
N GLY A 440 32.94 -26.34 -1.10
CA GLY A 440 32.81 -25.14 -0.26
C GLY A 440 31.55 -25.15 0.60
N VAL A 441 30.38 -25.45 0.01
CA VAL A 441 29.13 -25.62 0.75
C VAL A 441 29.22 -26.80 1.72
N ARG A 442 29.80 -27.93 1.30
CA ARG A 442 29.96 -29.11 2.17
C ARG A 442 30.83 -28.80 3.40
N ALA A 443 31.95 -28.10 3.19
CA ALA A 443 32.85 -27.70 4.26
C ALA A 443 32.20 -26.68 5.21
N ALA A 444 31.52 -25.67 4.66
CA ALA A 444 30.81 -24.67 5.45
C ALA A 444 29.64 -25.25 6.27
N MET A 445 29.06 -26.36 5.80
CA MET A 445 27.96 -27.06 6.47
C MET A 445 28.39 -28.33 7.21
N ALA A 446 29.68 -28.57 7.43
CA ALA A 446 30.22 -29.82 7.98
C ALA A 446 29.54 -30.24 9.30
N ASP A 447 29.22 -29.27 10.16
CA ASP A 447 28.56 -29.48 11.46
C ASP A 447 27.12 -30.00 11.33
N THR A 448 26.47 -29.79 10.18
CA THR A 448 25.09 -30.24 9.91
C THR A 448 25.02 -31.56 9.14
N SER A 449 26.16 -32.08 8.68
CA SER A 449 26.26 -33.33 7.90
C SER A 449 25.23 -33.43 6.74
N PRO A 450 25.18 -32.45 5.82
CA PRO A 450 24.19 -32.45 4.74
C PRO A 450 24.44 -33.64 3.80
N MET A 451 23.36 -34.24 3.29
CA MET A 451 23.49 -35.24 2.23
C MET A 451 23.71 -34.50 0.91
N VAL A 452 24.91 -34.60 0.34
CA VAL A 452 25.22 -34.04 -0.98
C VAL A 452 24.96 -35.09 -2.06
N CYS A 453 24.05 -34.79 -3.00
CA CYS A 453 23.73 -35.67 -4.12
C CYS A 453 24.15 -35.01 -5.43
N THR A 454 25.14 -35.60 -6.10
CA THR A 454 25.68 -35.14 -7.40
C THR A 454 25.21 -35.98 -8.60
N ASP A 455 24.39 -37.01 -8.38
CA ASP A 455 23.89 -37.89 -9.44
C ASP A 455 22.78 -37.21 -10.28
N ASP A 456 22.63 -37.58 -11.56
CA ASP A 456 21.50 -37.16 -12.42
C ASP A 456 20.14 -37.48 -11.76
N VAL A 457 19.40 -36.43 -11.39
CA VAL A 457 18.27 -36.56 -10.49
C VAL A 457 16.95 -36.69 -11.27
N SER A 458 16.33 -37.87 -11.25
CA SER A 458 14.90 -38.00 -11.61
C SER A 458 14.00 -37.65 -10.42
N VAL A 459 12.78 -37.14 -10.66
CA VAL A 459 11.76 -36.90 -9.61
C VAL A 459 11.51 -38.15 -8.75
N LYS A 460 11.64 -39.35 -9.33
CA LYS A 460 11.51 -40.64 -8.62
C LYS A 460 12.66 -40.87 -7.65
N SER A 461 13.88 -40.46 -8.02
CA SER A 461 15.08 -40.49 -7.18
C SER A 461 14.94 -39.54 -5.98
N ILE A 462 14.43 -38.32 -6.21
CA ILE A 462 14.13 -37.34 -5.14
C ILE A 462 13.14 -37.92 -4.14
N LYS A 463 12.01 -38.44 -4.63
CA LYS A 463 10.95 -39.02 -3.78
C LYS A 463 11.46 -40.19 -2.95
N LYS A 464 12.29 -41.07 -3.53
CA LYS A 464 12.88 -42.21 -2.84
C LYS A 464 13.83 -41.74 -1.72
N ARG A 465 14.75 -40.82 -2.02
CA ARG A 465 15.75 -40.36 -1.06
C ARG A 465 15.13 -39.49 0.06
N ALA A 466 14.18 -38.63 -0.26
CA ALA A 466 13.42 -37.87 0.74
C ALA A 466 12.61 -38.76 1.69
N ALA A 467 12.26 -39.99 1.26
CA ALA A 467 11.57 -40.97 2.08
C ALA A 467 12.52 -41.83 2.94
N GLU A 468 13.78 -41.97 2.55
CA GLU A 468 14.76 -42.85 3.22
C GLU A 468 15.41 -42.20 4.45
N ARG A 469 15.56 -40.87 4.48
CA ARG A 469 16.15 -40.13 5.62
C ARG A 469 15.52 -38.76 5.72
N VAL A 470 14.60 -38.62 6.68
CA VAL A 470 13.82 -37.39 6.84
C VAL A 470 14.58 -36.38 7.73
N ASP A 471 15.55 -36.83 8.53
CA ASP A 471 16.19 -36.11 9.64
C ASP A 471 17.37 -35.18 9.26
N ARG A 472 17.70 -34.99 7.98
CA ARG A 472 18.88 -34.21 7.55
C ARG A 472 18.62 -33.29 6.35
N PRO A 473 19.34 -32.16 6.22
CA PRO A 473 19.33 -31.34 5.02
C PRO A 473 19.78 -32.12 3.78
N LEU A 474 19.15 -31.86 2.64
CA LEU A 474 19.42 -32.48 1.34
C LEU A 474 19.94 -31.42 0.36
N LEU A 475 21.22 -31.50 0.00
CA LEU A 475 21.80 -30.70 -1.08
C LEU A 475 21.74 -31.49 -2.39
N MET A 476 21.11 -30.92 -3.42
CA MET A 476 20.98 -31.54 -4.75
C MET A 476 21.60 -30.63 -5.81
N THR A 477 22.58 -31.13 -6.56
CA THR A 477 23.11 -30.43 -7.73
C THR A 477 22.45 -30.99 -8.99
N ILE A 478 21.96 -30.13 -9.89
CA ILE A 478 21.32 -30.55 -11.15
C ILE A 478 22.25 -30.19 -12.31
N ALA A 479 22.78 -31.19 -13.01
CA ALA A 479 23.73 -31.03 -14.12
C ALA A 479 23.08 -30.66 -15.48
N ARG A 480 21.74 -30.48 -15.53
CA ARG A 480 20.99 -30.14 -16.76
C ARG A 480 19.79 -29.23 -16.44
N PRO A 481 19.95 -27.89 -16.49
CA PRO A 481 18.94 -26.92 -16.03
C PRO A 481 17.59 -27.01 -16.76
N TRP A 482 17.62 -27.33 -18.05
CA TRP A 482 16.44 -27.32 -18.94
C TRP A 482 15.42 -28.44 -18.65
N LEU A 483 15.80 -29.47 -17.88
CA LEU A 483 14.89 -30.56 -17.49
C LEU A 483 14.03 -30.23 -16.26
N VAL A 484 14.36 -29.17 -15.51
CA VAL A 484 13.67 -28.80 -14.25
C VAL A 484 13.02 -27.41 -14.32
N ALA A 485 13.37 -26.57 -15.31
CA ALA A 485 12.69 -25.30 -15.58
C ALA A 485 11.18 -25.45 -15.89
N CYS A 486 10.73 -26.66 -16.21
CA CYS A 486 9.33 -27.04 -16.15
C CYS A 486 8.95 -27.38 -14.70
N SER A 487 8.62 -26.35 -13.91
CA SER A 487 7.75 -26.38 -12.73
C SER A 487 7.36 -27.78 -12.27
N VAL A 488 8.23 -28.46 -11.49
CA VAL A 488 7.83 -29.68 -10.80
C VAL A 488 6.85 -29.24 -9.71
N PRO A 489 5.54 -29.44 -9.86
CA PRO A 489 4.61 -29.02 -8.83
C PRO A 489 4.83 -30.00 -7.68
N LEU A 490 5.33 -29.50 -6.53
CA LEU A 490 5.46 -30.30 -5.31
C LEU A 490 4.06 -30.76 -4.90
N THR A 491 3.64 -31.91 -5.42
CA THR A 491 2.30 -32.46 -5.28
C THR A 491 2.33 -33.73 -4.44
N GLY A 492 1.25 -33.96 -3.69
CA GLY A 492 1.14 -35.10 -2.78
C GLY A 492 2.03 -34.98 -1.55
N LYS A 493 2.71 -36.07 -1.15
CA LYS A 493 3.52 -36.14 0.09
C LYS A 493 4.69 -35.15 0.17
N LEU A 494 5.06 -34.52 -0.96
CA LEU A 494 6.14 -33.53 -1.02
C LEU A 494 5.68 -32.08 -0.79
N ALA A 495 4.38 -31.79 -0.92
CA ALA A 495 3.85 -30.44 -0.73
C ALA A 495 4.13 -29.89 0.68
N ARG A 496 4.20 -30.79 1.67
CA ARG A 496 4.53 -30.46 3.08
C ARG A 496 5.95 -29.93 3.30
N PHE A 497 6.81 -29.98 2.28
CA PHE A 497 8.21 -29.53 2.36
C PHE A 497 8.45 -28.24 1.55
N ALA A 498 7.44 -27.67 0.90
CA ALA A 498 7.60 -26.51 0.02
C ALA A 498 8.18 -25.28 0.74
N ASP A 499 7.89 -25.14 2.03
CA ASP A 499 8.38 -24.03 2.86
C ASP A 499 9.87 -24.17 3.24
N ASN A 500 10.50 -25.32 2.94
CA ASN A 500 11.89 -25.63 3.27
C ASN A 500 12.77 -25.84 2.03
N VAL A 501 12.40 -25.27 0.87
CA VAL A 501 13.19 -25.40 -0.36
C VAL A 501 13.89 -24.09 -0.69
N VAL A 502 15.23 -24.14 -0.83
CA VAL A 502 16.02 -23.06 -1.42
C VAL A 502 16.40 -23.46 -2.84
N VAL A 503 16.03 -22.64 -3.81
CA VAL A 503 16.56 -22.77 -5.17
C VAL A 503 17.59 -21.67 -5.32
N VAL A 504 18.86 -22.04 -5.54
CA VAL A 504 19.92 -21.08 -5.84
C VAL A 504 20.32 -21.30 -7.30
N ASN A 505 20.08 -20.27 -8.12
CA ASN A 505 20.64 -20.26 -9.45
C ASN A 505 22.06 -19.70 -9.35
N VAL A 506 23.03 -20.47 -9.81
CA VAL A 506 24.44 -20.09 -9.81
C VAL A 506 24.84 -19.99 -11.28
N ASP A 507 25.34 -18.83 -11.71
CA ASP A 507 25.92 -18.68 -13.04
C ASP A 507 27.37 -19.22 -13.00
N ASP A 508 27.71 -20.05 -13.98
CA ASP A 508 28.91 -20.90 -14.06
C ASP A 508 30.15 -20.15 -14.62
N ASP A 509 30.10 -18.81 -14.73
CA ASP A 509 31.07 -18.08 -15.54
C ASP A 509 32.35 -17.60 -14.79
N ASP A 510 32.41 -17.63 -13.45
CA ASP A 510 33.62 -17.21 -12.71
C ASP A 510 33.85 -18.02 -11.40
N ASP A 511 34.90 -18.86 -11.41
CA ASP A 511 35.39 -19.59 -10.21
C ASP A 511 35.89 -18.63 -9.09
N ASP A 512 36.13 -17.36 -9.42
CA ASP A 512 36.58 -16.33 -8.47
C ASP A 512 35.47 -15.92 -7.46
N ASP A 513 34.19 -16.18 -7.76
CA ASP A 513 33.04 -15.80 -6.92
C ASP A 513 32.55 -16.90 -5.97
N VAL A 514 33.18 -18.09 -6.00
CA VAL A 514 32.78 -19.26 -5.18
C VAL A 514 32.64 -18.93 -3.68
N PRO A 515 33.54 -18.16 -3.02
CA PRO A 515 33.38 -17.85 -1.59
C PRO A 515 32.12 -17.04 -1.26
N GLU A 516 31.72 -16.11 -2.13
CA GLU A 516 30.54 -15.26 -1.93
C GLU A 516 29.26 -16.08 -2.16
N GLN A 517 29.23 -16.89 -3.21
CA GLN A 517 28.12 -17.82 -3.48
C GLN A 517 27.92 -18.85 -2.36
N VAL A 518 29.02 -19.42 -1.82
CA VAL A 518 28.97 -20.30 -0.63
C VAL A 518 28.37 -19.57 0.56
N SER A 519 28.81 -18.33 0.82
CA SER A 519 28.28 -17.51 1.92
C SER A 519 26.77 -17.28 1.79
N ASP A 520 26.29 -16.92 0.60
CA ASP A 520 24.88 -16.66 0.34
C ASP A 520 24.02 -17.92 0.51
N ILE A 521 24.47 -19.06 -0.02
CA ILE A 521 23.81 -20.36 0.15
C ILE A 521 23.73 -20.73 1.63
N VAL A 522 24.84 -20.61 2.36
CA VAL A 522 24.92 -20.97 3.78
C VAL A 522 24.05 -20.03 4.62
N GLN A 523 24.02 -18.73 4.33
CA GLN A 523 23.14 -17.78 5.02
C GLN A 523 21.67 -18.09 4.75
N ALA A 524 21.29 -18.38 3.51
CA ALA A 524 19.92 -18.75 3.16
C ALA A 524 19.49 -20.05 3.86
N ALA A 525 20.35 -21.08 3.85
CA ALA A 525 20.12 -22.34 4.53
C ALA A 525 20.04 -22.17 6.06
N THR A 526 20.94 -21.39 6.65
CA THR A 526 20.95 -21.12 8.10
C THR A 526 19.69 -20.40 8.53
N ARG A 527 19.25 -19.37 7.78
CA ARG A 527 17.99 -18.66 8.07
C ARG A 527 16.82 -19.62 8.13
N LEU A 528 16.72 -20.56 7.17
CA LEU A 528 15.66 -21.57 7.16
C LEU A 528 15.75 -22.61 8.27
N MET A 529 16.96 -23.01 8.67
CA MET A 529 17.15 -23.95 9.79
C MET A 529 16.86 -23.29 11.15
N THR A 530 16.96 -21.96 11.24
CA THR A 530 16.69 -21.21 12.48
C THR A 530 15.28 -20.63 12.57
N SER A 531 14.53 -20.61 11.45
CA SER A 531 13.12 -20.23 11.37
C SER A 531 12.20 -21.42 11.57
#